data_AF-A0A5C6VZW6-F1
#
_entry.id   AF-A0A5C6VZW6-F1
#
_cell.length_a   1.000
_cell.length_b   1.000
_cell.length_c   1.000
_cell.angle_alpha   90.00
_cell.angle_beta   90.00
_cell.angle_gamma   90.00
#
_symmetry.space_group_name_H-M   'P 1'
#
loop_
_entity.id
_entity.type
_entity.pdbx_description
1 polymer ?
#
loop_
_entity_poly.entity_id
_entity_poly.type
_entity_poly.pdbx_seq_one_letter_code
_entity_poly.pdbx_strand_id
1 'polypeptide(L)'
;MFKFDENVYESNLPIRYVFEEGIQNTDYLVVVFSGFNPPNAKLANSYNYIRTLRNLDCNKLFILDNYGPRGSYYLGNKEDFQVESAIASLISHFSMKYGIKQRNVITAGSSKGGSAALYYGLKYHYGHIIAGAPQTKIADYIQKNTKETYEYMLGGNPGEENVRELNEIIFKQIHINTLTKIYLLTSENDIQYKRHIVPFVNNMDNYGVRYQLEVNNQIENHNEIAVHFPMYLMKNMSNIMYGVNISKLEFKKETATRWKLNVDYVVDDNKEVLVKIVVKKKNELISEIPVKAETYFDVKNLKLIGSMVLDIFFVIEIDGQAIFNLPMDNLFISNGTVLEGVEFSIKEDKIYFKINIEDSPSTQYAYYIRKNNVVIDKLMYQNSRELIYPLKDIGKYQVHYFIRTGDGEKFSDRTKVIRYDN
;
A
#
# COMPACT_ATOMS: atom_id res chain seq x y z
N MET A 1 -12.80 0.11 13.06
CA MET A 1 -12.88 -0.35 11.66
C MET A 1 -12.74 0.88 10.77
N PHE A 2 -11.76 0.92 9.86
CA PHE A 2 -11.60 2.05 8.94
C PHE A 2 -12.90 2.29 8.16
N LYS A 3 -13.46 3.49 8.26
CA LYS A 3 -14.59 3.91 7.44
C LYS A 3 -14.06 4.89 6.40
N PHE A 4 -14.12 4.51 5.13
CA PHE A 4 -13.79 5.43 4.06
C PHE A 4 -14.87 6.51 4.00
N ASP A 5 -14.48 7.74 4.32
CA ASP A 5 -15.35 8.90 4.32
C ASP A 5 -14.60 10.07 3.67
N GLU A 6 -14.89 10.32 2.39
CA GLU A 6 -14.28 11.43 1.65
C GLU A 6 -14.96 12.74 2.05
N ASN A 7 -14.13 13.72 2.37
CA ASN A 7 -14.55 15.05 2.79
C ASN A 7 -13.89 16.11 1.88
N VAL A 8 -14.44 17.33 1.93
CA VAL A 8 -13.88 18.50 1.23
C VAL A 8 -13.56 19.56 2.27
N TYR A 9 -12.33 20.07 2.24
CA TYR A 9 -11.90 21.19 3.07
C TYR A 9 -11.93 22.46 2.24
N GLU A 10 -12.71 23.44 2.69
CA GLU A 10 -12.86 24.73 2.03
C GLU A 10 -11.85 25.74 2.57
N SER A 11 -11.03 26.30 1.67
CA SER A 11 -10.04 27.35 1.96
C SER A 11 -9.97 28.34 0.79
N ASN A 12 -8.77 28.72 0.32
CA ASN A 12 -8.65 29.42 -0.97
C ASN A 12 -9.03 28.51 -2.15
N LEU A 13 -8.89 27.19 -2.00
CA LEU A 13 -9.38 26.17 -2.93
C LEU A 13 -9.94 24.95 -2.17
N PRO A 14 -10.95 24.23 -2.72
CA PRO A 14 -11.50 23.02 -2.12
C PRO A 14 -10.51 21.84 -2.25
N ILE A 15 -10.14 21.22 -1.13
CA ILE A 15 -9.25 20.04 -1.14
C ILE A 15 -10.04 18.79 -0.73
N ARG A 16 -10.00 17.75 -1.57
CA ARG A 16 -10.62 16.45 -1.26
C ARG A 16 -9.65 15.61 -0.43
N TYR A 17 -10.14 15.07 0.67
CA TYR A 17 -9.32 14.29 1.59
C TYR A 17 -10.13 13.20 2.30
N VAL A 18 -9.41 12.24 2.89
CA VAL A 18 -9.95 11.29 3.86
C VAL A 18 -9.15 11.45 5.14
N PHE A 19 -9.83 11.58 6.27
CA PHE A 19 -9.19 11.67 7.59
C PHE A 19 -9.67 10.53 8.48
N GLU A 20 -8.73 9.93 9.21
CA GLU A 20 -8.99 8.95 10.26
C GLU A 20 -8.26 9.39 11.52
N GLU A 21 -9.01 9.54 12.61
CA GLU A 21 -8.48 9.92 13.91
C GLU A 21 -7.79 8.72 14.58
N GLY A 22 -6.63 8.99 15.22
CA GLY A 22 -5.97 8.01 16.08
C GLY A 22 -6.70 7.87 17.42
N ILE A 23 -6.47 6.76 18.12
CA ILE A 23 -7.05 6.51 19.45
C ILE A 23 -6.00 6.73 20.54
N GLN A 24 -4.80 6.16 20.39
CA GLN A 24 -3.75 6.20 21.42
C GLN A 24 -2.57 7.07 20.98
N ASN A 25 -2.17 6.98 19.71
CA ASN A 25 -1.07 7.78 19.15
C ASN A 25 -1.59 9.06 18.47
N THR A 26 -2.41 9.82 19.20
CA THR A 26 -3.03 11.06 18.71
C THR A 26 -2.02 12.19 18.50
N ASP A 27 -0.81 12.06 19.04
CA ASP A 27 0.23 13.08 18.93
C ASP A 27 0.95 13.09 17.58
N TYR A 28 0.67 12.11 16.70
CA TYR A 28 1.25 11.99 15.37
C TYR A 28 0.20 12.20 14.28
N LEU A 29 0.61 12.87 13.19
CA LEU A 29 -0.16 13.00 11.95
C LEU A 29 0.65 12.45 10.78
N VAL A 30 0.17 11.40 10.12
CA VAL A 30 0.72 11.00 8.83
C VAL A 30 -0.11 11.62 7.69
N VAL A 31 0.57 12.37 6.83
CA VAL A 31 0.00 13.02 5.65
C VAL A 31 0.44 12.23 4.42
N VAL A 32 -0.52 11.66 3.71
CA VAL A 32 -0.28 10.76 2.59
C VAL A 32 -0.66 11.43 1.28
N PHE A 33 0.32 11.50 0.39
CA PHE A 33 0.17 11.99 -0.97
C PHE A 33 0.12 10.82 -1.95
N SER A 34 -0.90 10.78 -2.80
CA SER A 34 -1.04 9.80 -3.86
C SER A 34 -0.18 10.07 -5.11
N GLY A 35 0.15 8.99 -5.81
CA GLY A 35 0.83 8.95 -7.10
C GLY A 35 -0.10 9.21 -8.28
N PHE A 36 0.40 8.96 -9.49
CA PHE A 36 -0.40 8.98 -10.71
C PHE A 36 -1.17 7.67 -10.87
N ASN A 37 -2.43 7.75 -11.30
CA ASN A 37 -3.10 6.58 -11.86
C ASN A 37 -2.63 6.35 -13.31
N PRO A 38 -2.69 5.10 -13.82
CA PRO A 38 -2.46 4.81 -15.23
C PRO A 38 -3.41 5.61 -16.14
N PRO A 39 -3.01 5.98 -17.38
CA PRO A 39 -3.86 6.77 -18.29
C PRO A 39 -5.24 6.15 -18.55
N ASN A 40 -5.33 4.82 -18.54
CA ASN A 40 -6.55 4.07 -18.82
C ASN A 40 -7.30 3.64 -17.55
N ALA A 41 -6.97 4.21 -16.38
CA ALA A 41 -7.67 3.89 -15.15
C ALA A 41 -9.11 4.44 -15.16
N LYS A 42 -10.04 3.73 -14.50
CA LYS A 42 -11.43 4.18 -14.36
C LYS A 42 -11.58 5.51 -13.63
N LEU A 43 -10.64 5.81 -12.73
CA LEU A 43 -10.56 7.05 -11.99
C LEU A 43 -9.25 7.74 -12.36
N ALA A 44 -9.28 9.05 -12.63
CA ALA A 44 -8.09 9.83 -12.93
C ALA A 44 -7.14 9.94 -11.72
N ASN A 45 -7.69 9.96 -10.51
CA ASN A 45 -6.96 10.12 -9.25
C ASN A 45 -7.47 9.10 -8.22
N SER A 46 -6.62 8.66 -7.31
CA SER A 46 -7.00 7.77 -6.20
C SER A 46 -6.20 8.08 -4.95
N TYR A 47 -6.71 7.68 -3.79
CA TYR A 47 -5.93 7.69 -2.55
C TYR A 47 -4.98 6.49 -2.52
N ASN A 48 -3.76 6.68 -2.02
CA ASN A 48 -2.80 5.58 -1.84
C ASN A 48 -2.63 5.23 -0.36
N TYR A 49 -2.17 4.00 -0.12
CA TYR A 49 -1.79 3.46 1.19
C TYR A 49 -2.85 3.45 2.30
N ILE A 50 -4.12 3.78 2.01
CA ILE A 50 -5.22 3.61 2.97
C ILE A 50 -5.22 2.19 3.57
N ARG A 51 -5.17 1.16 2.70
CA ARG A 51 -5.13 -0.24 3.17
C ARG A 51 -3.87 -0.57 3.96
N THR A 52 -2.74 0.04 3.60
CA THR A 52 -1.45 -0.16 4.30
C THR A 52 -1.52 0.36 5.72
N LEU A 53 -2.08 1.56 5.91
CA LEU A 53 -2.11 2.26 7.19
C LEU A 53 -3.37 1.99 8.02
N ARG A 54 -4.35 1.24 7.50
CA ARG A 54 -5.65 0.98 8.16
C ARG A 54 -5.56 0.39 9.57
N ASN A 55 -4.46 -0.32 9.85
CA ASN A 55 -4.22 -1.01 11.11
C ASN A 55 -3.16 -0.30 11.98
N LEU A 56 -2.62 0.83 11.51
CA LEU A 56 -1.72 1.67 12.29
C LEU A 56 -2.56 2.68 13.07
N ASP A 57 -2.39 2.73 14.38
CA ASP A 57 -3.05 3.73 15.21
C ASP A 57 -2.27 5.05 15.17
N CYS A 58 -2.82 6.09 14.55
CA CYS A 58 -2.40 7.49 14.58
C CYS A 58 -3.40 8.36 13.81
N ASN A 59 -3.27 9.69 13.85
CA ASN A 59 -4.04 10.52 12.91
C ASN A 59 -3.50 10.33 11.49
N LYS A 60 -4.39 10.07 10.55
CA LYS A 60 -4.07 9.81 9.14
C LYS A 60 -4.85 10.75 8.24
N LEU A 61 -4.14 11.55 7.44
CA LEU A 61 -4.72 12.46 6.45
C LEU A 61 -4.28 12.03 5.06
N PHE A 62 -5.21 11.55 4.24
CA PHE A 62 -4.98 11.20 2.85
C PHE A 62 -5.49 12.32 1.95
N ILE A 63 -4.62 12.89 1.11
CA ILE A 63 -4.97 14.02 0.26
C ILE A 63 -5.05 13.56 -1.20
N LEU A 64 -6.13 13.93 -1.89
CA LEU A 64 -6.31 13.64 -3.30
C LEU A 64 -5.79 14.80 -4.15
N ASP A 65 -4.83 14.54 -5.04
CA ASP A 65 -4.44 15.51 -6.07
C ASP A 65 -5.38 15.41 -7.26
N ASN A 66 -6.50 16.14 -7.19
CA ASN A 66 -7.53 16.20 -8.23
C ASN A 66 -7.50 17.50 -9.05
N TYR A 67 -6.40 18.26 -9.00
CA TYR A 67 -6.19 19.46 -9.79
C TYR A 67 -5.39 19.16 -11.06
N GLY A 68 -5.87 19.64 -12.20
CA GLY A 68 -5.30 19.31 -13.51
C GLY A 68 -5.68 17.91 -14.00
N PRO A 69 -5.24 17.51 -15.21
CA PRO A 69 -5.74 16.31 -15.89
C PRO A 69 -5.52 15.00 -15.11
N ARG A 70 -4.38 14.88 -14.41
CA ARG A 70 -3.98 13.69 -13.64
C ARG A 70 -3.38 14.04 -12.28
N GLY A 71 -3.65 15.26 -11.81
CA GLY A 71 -2.96 15.86 -10.68
C GLY A 71 -1.88 16.86 -11.13
N SER A 72 -1.54 17.76 -10.20
CA SER A 72 -0.68 18.94 -10.38
C SER A 72 0.55 18.91 -9.46
N TYR A 73 0.97 17.71 -9.05
CA TYR A 73 2.03 17.52 -8.04
C TYR A 73 1.73 18.22 -6.72
N TYR A 74 0.45 18.48 -6.42
CA TYR A 74 0.01 19.25 -5.25
C TYR A 74 0.55 20.69 -5.22
N LEU A 75 0.95 21.24 -6.37
CA LEU A 75 1.51 22.60 -6.49
C LEU A 75 0.50 23.58 -7.10
N GLY A 76 -0.26 23.15 -8.10
CA GLY A 76 -1.23 23.98 -8.81
C GLY A 76 -0.83 24.27 -10.25
N ASN A 77 -1.21 25.45 -10.74
CA ASN A 77 -1.12 25.84 -12.15
C ASN A 77 -0.25 27.09 -12.29
N LYS A 78 0.69 27.11 -13.24
CA LYS A 78 1.50 28.29 -13.61
C LYS A 78 2.10 29.02 -12.39
N GLU A 79 2.67 28.25 -11.47
CA GLU A 79 3.36 28.79 -10.28
C GLU A 79 2.47 29.68 -9.38
N ASP A 80 1.14 29.57 -9.45
CA ASP A 80 0.23 30.33 -8.58
C ASP A 80 0.22 29.84 -7.12
N PHE A 81 0.71 28.61 -6.90
CA PHE A 81 0.78 27.89 -5.63
C PHE A 81 -0.54 27.86 -4.84
N GLN A 82 -1.69 28.01 -5.52
CA GLN A 82 -2.99 28.05 -4.85
C GLN A 82 -3.35 26.70 -4.25
N VAL A 83 -3.11 25.61 -4.99
CA VAL A 83 -3.32 24.24 -4.50
C VAL A 83 -2.40 23.97 -3.31
N GLU A 84 -1.17 24.49 -3.38
CA GLU A 84 -0.18 24.33 -2.34
C GLU A 84 -0.58 25.01 -1.02
N SER A 85 -1.02 26.26 -1.11
CA SER A 85 -1.52 27.03 0.02
C SER A 85 -2.75 26.38 0.67
N ALA A 86 -3.66 25.84 -0.15
CA ALA A 86 -4.86 25.16 0.33
C ALA A 86 -4.54 23.86 1.09
N ILE A 87 -3.58 23.07 0.58
CA ILE A 87 -3.12 21.84 1.24
C ILE A 87 -2.36 22.16 2.53
N ALA A 88 -1.51 23.18 2.53
CA ALA A 88 -0.82 23.62 3.73
C ALA A 88 -1.80 24.09 4.82
N SER A 89 -2.85 24.79 4.42
CA SER A 89 -3.96 25.16 5.30
C SER A 89 -4.67 23.92 5.87
N LEU A 90 -4.97 22.93 5.04
CA LEU A 90 -5.58 21.66 5.46
C LEU A 90 -4.72 20.90 6.49
N ILE A 91 -3.42 20.75 6.22
CA ILE A 91 -2.51 20.06 7.15
C ILE A 91 -2.38 20.83 8.47
N SER A 92 -2.32 22.17 8.39
CA SER A 92 -2.27 23.05 9.57
C SER A 92 -3.56 22.97 10.38
N HIS A 93 -4.72 22.92 9.72
CA HIS A 93 -6.03 22.75 10.37
C HIS A 93 -6.05 21.49 11.22
N PHE A 94 -5.67 20.33 10.66
CA PHE A 94 -5.63 19.08 11.41
C PHE A 94 -4.58 19.09 12.51
N SER A 95 -3.39 19.65 12.23
CA SER A 95 -2.34 19.74 13.24
C SER A 95 -2.78 20.58 14.45
N MET A 96 -3.41 21.74 14.22
CA MET A 96 -3.92 22.61 15.27
C MET A 96 -5.11 21.99 16.01
N LYS A 97 -6.07 21.42 15.28
CA LYS A 97 -7.28 20.80 15.86
C LYS A 97 -6.95 19.71 16.86
N TYR A 98 -5.91 18.93 16.60
CA TYR A 98 -5.48 17.80 17.42
C TYR A 98 -4.22 18.08 18.27
N GLY A 99 -3.73 19.33 18.31
CA GLY A 99 -2.57 19.71 19.12
C GLY A 99 -1.24 19.06 18.69
N ILE A 100 -1.14 18.63 17.42
CA ILE A 100 -0.02 17.89 16.86
C ILE A 100 1.13 18.85 16.57
N LYS A 101 2.31 18.55 17.13
CA LYS A 101 3.52 19.34 16.94
C LYS A 101 4.08 19.08 15.55
N GLN A 102 4.66 20.09 14.89
CA GLN A 102 5.27 19.95 13.56
C GLN A 102 6.28 18.79 13.47
N ARG A 103 7.08 18.58 14.53
CA ARG A 103 8.03 17.46 14.63
C ARG A 103 7.40 16.06 14.64
N ASN A 104 6.08 15.96 14.86
CA ASN A 104 5.32 14.72 14.85
C ASN A 104 4.45 14.59 13.58
N VAL A 105 4.55 15.54 12.65
CA VAL A 105 3.95 15.43 11.32
C VAL A 105 4.90 14.64 10.43
N ILE A 106 4.36 13.62 9.76
CA ILE A 106 5.08 12.68 8.90
C ILE A 106 4.47 12.79 7.51
N THR A 107 5.23 13.19 6.49
CA THR A 107 4.76 13.17 5.10
C THR A 107 5.19 11.88 4.42
N ALA A 108 4.29 11.29 3.63
CA ALA A 108 4.56 10.00 2.99
C ALA A 108 3.98 9.89 1.58
N GLY A 109 4.71 9.21 0.70
CA GLY A 109 4.23 8.85 -0.63
C GLY A 109 5.31 8.22 -1.50
N SER A 110 4.94 7.64 -2.64
CA SER A 110 5.90 7.20 -3.65
C SER A 110 5.68 7.90 -4.99
N SER A 111 6.71 7.93 -5.83
CA SER A 111 6.67 8.58 -7.14
C SER A 111 6.23 10.04 -7.00
N LYS A 112 5.12 10.46 -7.63
CA LYS A 112 4.58 11.82 -7.51
C LYS A 112 4.25 12.16 -6.05
N GLY A 113 3.67 11.21 -5.32
CA GLY A 113 3.39 11.37 -3.90
C GLY A 113 4.66 11.51 -3.07
N GLY A 114 5.75 10.84 -3.46
CA GLY A 114 7.06 10.99 -2.84
C GLY A 114 7.65 12.38 -3.05
N SER A 115 7.48 12.95 -4.25
CA SER A 115 7.87 14.33 -4.56
C SER A 115 7.12 15.34 -3.68
N ALA A 116 5.81 15.16 -3.53
CA ALA A 116 5.00 16.00 -2.65
C ALA A 116 5.42 15.83 -1.18
N ALA A 117 5.63 14.59 -0.73
CA ALA A 117 6.10 14.32 0.62
C ALA A 117 7.43 15.05 0.93
N LEU A 118 8.38 15.02 -0.02
CA LEU A 118 9.62 15.79 0.06
C LEU A 118 9.36 17.29 0.12
N TYR A 119 8.61 17.83 -0.84
CA TYR A 119 8.35 19.27 -0.94
C TYR A 119 7.69 19.83 0.32
N TYR A 120 6.56 19.24 0.76
CA TYR A 120 5.84 19.72 1.94
C TYR A 120 6.61 19.48 3.23
N GLY A 121 7.27 18.33 3.35
CA GLY A 121 8.06 17.99 4.54
C GLY A 121 9.20 18.97 4.77
N LEU A 122 9.93 19.32 3.70
CA LEU A 122 11.04 20.26 3.77
C LEU A 122 10.57 21.71 3.93
N LYS A 123 9.64 22.17 3.08
CA LYS A 123 9.18 23.57 3.05
C LYS A 123 8.50 23.99 4.35
N TYR A 124 7.73 23.09 4.96
CA TYR A 124 6.98 23.36 6.20
C TYR A 124 7.63 22.78 7.46
N HIS A 125 8.88 22.30 7.34
CA HIS A 125 9.69 21.80 8.45
C HIS A 125 8.99 20.72 9.30
N TYR A 126 8.26 19.82 8.64
CA TYR A 126 7.67 18.67 9.32
C TYR A 126 8.76 17.70 9.80
N GLY A 127 8.46 16.93 10.84
CA GLY A 127 9.47 16.13 11.53
C GLY A 127 10.09 15.02 10.67
N HIS A 128 9.29 14.40 9.81
CA HIS A 128 9.70 13.21 9.08
C HIS A 128 9.14 13.17 7.65
N ILE A 129 9.93 12.62 6.73
CA ILE A 129 9.54 12.36 5.34
C ILE A 129 9.86 10.91 5.00
N ILE A 130 8.88 10.16 4.49
CA ILE A 130 9.06 8.80 4.00
C ILE A 130 8.68 8.75 2.52
N ALA A 131 9.67 8.69 1.62
CA ALA A 131 9.46 8.78 0.19
C ALA A 131 10.03 7.59 -0.59
N GLY A 132 9.23 7.00 -1.49
CA GLY A 132 9.66 5.92 -2.38
C GLY A 132 9.84 6.41 -3.82
N ALA A 133 11.05 6.27 -4.38
CA ALA A 133 11.43 6.73 -5.72
C ALA A 133 10.80 8.08 -6.14
N PRO A 134 10.95 9.16 -5.36
CA PRO A 134 10.38 10.46 -5.67
C PRO A 134 10.91 11.03 -6.99
N GLN A 135 10.05 11.66 -7.79
CA GLN A 135 10.47 12.46 -8.95
C GLN A 135 10.86 13.87 -8.50
N THR A 136 12.15 14.11 -8.31
CA THR A 136 12.65 15.39 -7.77
C THR A 136 12.75 16.50 -8.83
N LYS A 137 12.86 16.11 -10.11
CA LYS A 137 12.85 17.01 -11.27
C LYS A 137 11.50 16.89 -11.97
N ILE A 138 10.51 17.63 -11.46
CA ILE A 138 9.10 17.44 -11.81
C ILE A 138 8.83 17.76 -13.29
N ALA A 139 9.34 18.90 -13.78
CA ALA A 139 9.09 19.35 -15.15
C ALA A 139 9.63 18.33 -16.17
N ASP A 140 10.87 17.86 -16.00
CA ASP A 140 11.49 16.87 -16.88
C ASP A 140 10.67 15.56 -16.95
N TYR A 141 10.13 15.14 -15.79
CA TYR A 141 9.33 13.93 -15.72
C TYR A 141 8.00 14.09 -16.47
N ILE A 142 7.25 15.15 -16.17
CA ILE A 142 5.91 15.32 -16.75
C ILE A 142 5.98 15.66 -18.24
N GLN A 143 7.03 16.36 -18.69
CA GLN A 143 7.27 16.64 -20.11
C GLN A 143 7.33 15.34 -20.93
N LYS A 144 8.01 14.33 -20.38
CA LYS A 144 8.23 13.04 -21.05
C LYS A 144 7.05 12.08 -20.89
N ASN A 145 6.38 12.07 -19.74
CA ASN A 145 5.47 10.99 -19.35
C ASN A 145 3.98 11.40 -19.27
N THR A 146 3.69 12.69 -19.08
CA THR A 146 2.33 13.20 -18.85
C THR A 146 2.20 14.62 -19.43
N LYS A 147 2.20 14.72 -20.77
CA LYS A 147 2.24 16.00 -21.49
C LYS A 147 1.07 16.93 -21.09
N GLU A 148 -0.10 16.36 -20.85
CA GLU A 148 -1.29 17.05 -20.37
C GLU A 148 -1.06 17.73 -19.00
N THR A 149 -0.32 17.08 -18.10
CA THR A 149 0.07 17.67 -16.81
C THR A 149 1.15 18.73 -17.00
N TYR A 150 2.10 18.52 -17.91
CA TYR A 150 3.11 19.53 -18.25
C TYR A 150 2.46 20.82 -18.76
N GLU A 151 1.55 20.71 -19.73
CA GLU A 151 0.81 21.85 -20.29
C GLU A 151 -0.08 22.54 -19.26
N TYR A 152 -0.67 21.79 -18.33
CA TYR A 152 -1.44 22.36 -17.22
C TYR A 152 -0.56 23.13 -16.24
N MET A 153 0.56 22.54 -15.79
CA MET A 153 1.40 23.13 -14.75
C MET A 153 2.25 24.30 -15.25
N LEU A 154 2.72 24.25 -16.49
CA LEU A 154 3.68 25.21 -17.04
C LEU A 154 3.10 26.05 -18.21
N GLY A 155 1.95 25.66 -18.77
CA GLY A 155 1.38 26.26 -19.98
C GLY A 155 1.85 25.57 -21.27
N GLY A 156 1.31 25.99 -22.41
CA GLY A 156 1.56 25.34 -23.71
C GLY A 156 2.96 25.58 -24.29
N ASN A 157 3.60 26.70 -23.95
CA ASN A 157 4.98 27.06 -24.36
C ASN A 157 5.69 27.73 -23.18
N PRO A 158 6.10 26.95 -22.16
CA PRO A 158 6.81 27.53 -21.02
C PRO A 158 8.21 28.00 -21.42
N GLY A 159 8.68 29.07 -20.79
CA GLY A 159 10.07 29.48 -20.90
C GLY A 159 11.00 28.47 -20.22
N GLU A 160 12.28 28.50 -20.59
CA GLU A 160 13.32 27.67 -19.93
C GLU A 160 13.39 27.93 -18.43
N GLU A 161 13.12 29.16 -17.99
CA GLU A 161 13.06 29.53 -16.58
C GLU A 161 11.99 28.74 -15.83
N ASN A 162 10.76 28.68 -16.35
CA ASN A 162 9.66 27.97 -15.68
C ASN A 162 9.96 26.48 -15.51
N VAL A 163 10.56 25.87 -16.53
CA VAL A 163 11.00 24.46 -16.48
C VAL A 163 12.07 24.28 -15.41
N ARG A 164 13.06 25.19 -15.36
CA ARG A 164 14.13 25.17 -14.37
C ARG A 164 13.58 25.35 -12.96
N GLU A 165 12.69 26.33 -12.75
CA GLU A 165 12.11 26.61 -11.44
C GLU A 165 11.32 25.41 -10.90
N LEU A 166 10.50 24.77 -11.73
CA LEU A 166 9.75 23.58 -11.32
C LEU A 166 10.65 22.36 -11.08
N ASN A 167 11.77 22.23 -11.81
CA ASN A 167 12.75 21.17 -11.54
C ASN A 167 13.55 21.40 -10.25
N GLU A 168 13.80 22.67 -9.89
CA GLU A 168 14.56 23.03 -8.69
C GLU A 168 13.68 23.19 -7.44
N ILE A 169 12.35 23.13 -7.57
CA ILE A 169 11.43 23.51 -6.50
C ILE A 169 11.65 22.74 -5.19
N ILE A 170 11.97 21.44 -5.27
CA ILE A 170 12.25 20.60 -4.09
C ILE A 170 13.67 20.85 -3.59
N PHE A 171 14.64 20.98 -4.50
CA PHE A 171 16.04 21.24 -4.17
C PHE A 171 16.21 22.55 -3.39
N LYS A 172 15.45 23.59 -3.76
CA LYS A 172 15.42 24.89 -3.07
C LYS A 172 15.00 24.81 -1.59
N GLN A 173 14.41 23.70 -1.14
CA GLN A 173 13.99 23.52 0.26
C GLN A 173 15.06 22.85 1.14
N ILE A 174 16.19 22.43 0.57
CA ILE A 174 17.31 21.84 1.32
C ILE A 174 18.19 22.97 1.85
N HIS A 175 18.39 22.98 3.17
CA HIS A 175 19.20 23.99 3.86
C HIS A 175 20.11 23.32 4.91
N ILE A 176 21.20 23.97 5.30
CA ILE A 176 22.16 23.44 6.30
C ILE A 176 21.52 23.10 7.66
N ASN A 177 20.42 23.79 8.01
CA ASN A 177 19.68 23.60 9.26
C ASN A 177 18.41 22.76 9.10
N THR A 178 18.30 21.95 8.03
CA THR A 178 17.16 21.04 7.86
C THR A 178 17.13 20.02 9.02
N LEU A 179 16.15 20.16 9.90
CA LEU A 179 15.91 19.25 11.04
C LEU A 179 15.02 18.05 10.68
N THR A 180 14.32 18.13 9.55
CA THR A 180 13.44 17.08 9.04
C THR A 180 14.23 15.80 8.77
N LYS A 181 13.78 14.67 9.34
CA LYS A 181 14.38 13.35 9.08
C LYS A 181 13.83 12.77 7.77
N ILE A 182 14.73 12.43 6.85
CA ILE A 182 14.36 12.01 5.49
C ILE A 182 14.68 10.52 5.31
N TYR A 183 13.69 9.74 4.90
CA TYR A 183 13.78 8.30 4.64
C TYR A 183 13.40 8.03 3.18
N LEU A 184 14.35 7.52 2.39
CA LEU A 184 14.22 7.28 0.96
C LEU A 184 14.32 5.79 0.63
N LEU A 185 13.35 5.27 -0.12
CA LEU A 185 13.44 3.96 -0.78
C LEU A 185 13.70 4.15 -2.27
N THR A 186 14.65 3.42 -2.85
CA THR A 186 14.93 3.41 -4.29
C THR A 186 15.50 2.06 -4.74
N SER A 187 15.75 1.91 -6.04
CA SER A 187 16.50 0.80 -6.65
C SER A 187 17.40 1.30 -7.77
N GLU A 188 18.59 0.74 -7.94
CA GLU A 188 19.48 1.08 -9.06
C GLU A 188 18.93 0.58 -10.41
N ASN A 189 18.04 -0.42 -10.37
CA ASN A 189 17.34 -0.93 -11.55
C ASN A 189 16.17 -0.03 -11.99
N ASP A 190 15.75 0.92 -11.14
CA ASP A 190 14.79 1.94 -11.54
C ASP A 190 15.49 3.04 -12.36
N ILE A 191 15.03 3.27 -13.59
CA ILE A 191 15.52 4.35 -14.46
C ILE A 191 15.45 5.74 -13.79
N GLN A 192 14.56 5.91 -12.81
CA GLN A 192 14.41 7.14 -12.05
C GLN A 192 15.54 7.39 -11.05
N TYR A 193 16.25 6.35 -10.59
CA TYR A 193 17.32 6.47 -9.59
C TYR A 193 18.39 7.47 -9.99
N LYS A 194 18.99 7.28 -11.18
CA LYS A 194 20.04 8.18 -11.69
C LYS A 194 19.53 9.59 -12.00
N ARG A 195 18.25 9.74 -12.33
CA ARG A 195 17.65 11.01 -12.78
C ARG A 195 17.16 11.88 -11.64
N HIS A 196 16.64 11.25 -10.59
CA HIS A 196 15.94 11.93 -9.52
C HIS A 196 16.60 11.73 -8.16
N ILE A 197 17.03 10.51 -7.83
CA ILE A 197 17.55 10.20 -6.48
C ILE A 197 18.99 10.66 -6.34
N VAL A 198 19.86 10.27 -7.28
CA VAL A 198 21.29 10.63 -7.21
C VAL A 198 21.51 12.15 -7.14
N PRO A 199 20.90 13.00 -8.01
CA PRO A 199 21.10 14.44 -7.92
C PRO A 199 20.60 15.04 -6.60
N PHE A 200 19.49 14.51 -6.07
CA PHE A 200 18.88 14.99 -4.83
C PHE A 200 19.71 14.63 -3.59
N VAL A 201 20.20 13.40 -3.54
CA VAL A 201 21.13 12.93 -2.50
C VAL A 201 22.42 13.76 -2.52
N ASN A 202 23.04 13.95 -3.69
CA ASN A 202 24.23 14.79 -3.81
C ASN A 202 23.97 16.24 -3.32
N ASN A 203 22.76 16.77 -3.54
CA ASN A 203 22.39 18.08 -3.04
C ASN A 203 22.30 18.10 -1.51
N MET A 204 21.68 17.09 -0.90
CA MET A 204 21.65 16.94 0.57
C MET A 204 23.06 16.80 1.17
N ASP A 205 23.94 16.00 0.54
CA ASP A 205 25.34 15.84 0.97
C ASP A 205 26.09 17.18 0.95
N ASN A 206 25.92 17.97 -0.10
CA ASN A 206 26.54 19.29 -0.22
C ASN A 206 26.12 20.26 0.90
N TYR A 207 24.89 20.13 1.41
CA TYR A 207 24.38 20.93 2.52
C TYR A 207 24.58 20.27 3.90
N GLY A 208 25.17 19.07 3.97
CA GLY A 208 25.34 18.32 5.21
C GLY A 208 24.03 17.82 5.84
N VAL A 209 22.96 17.71 5.04
CA VAL A 209 21.64 17.26 5.51
C VAL A 209 21.64 15.74 5.64
N ARG A 210 21.23 15.25 6.81
CA ARG A 210 21.17 13.81 7.09
C ARG A 210 19.92 13.18 6.49
N TYR A 211 20.09 12.04 5.84
CA TYR A 211 19.01 11.21 5.31
C TYR A 211 19.33 9.73 5.51
N GLN A 212 18.32 8.87 5.39
CA GLN A 212 18.46 7.42 5.31
C GLN A 212 18.04 6.98 3.90
N LEU A 213 18.93 6.31 3.19
CA LEU A 213 18.67 5.80 1.84
C LEU A 213 18.72 4.27 1.86
N GLU A 214 17.59 3.64 1.55
CA GLU A 214 17.51 2.21 1.29
C GLU A 214 17.51 1.98 -0.23
N VAL A 215 18.58 1.36 -0.73
CA VAL A 215 18.69 0.91 -2.12
C VAL A 215 18.36 -0.57 -2.17
N ASN A 216 17.14 -0.90 -2.63
CA ASN A 216 16.66 -2.26 -2.72
C ASN A 216 16.63 -2.74 -4.19
N ASN A 217 17.71 -3.42 -4.60
CA ASN A 217 17.86 -3.93 -5.97
C ASN A 217 16.99 -5.18 -6.27
N GLN A 218 16.15 -5.64 -5.34
CA GLN A 218 15.08 -6.61 -5.66
C GLN A 218 13.92 -5.96 -6.43
N ILE A 219 13.80 -4.63 -6.36
CA ILE A 219 12.87 -3.86 -7.19
C ILE A 219 13.52 -3.79 -8.58
N GLU A 220 12.93 -4.47 -9.56
CA GLU A 220 13.51 -4.60 -10.91
C GLU A 220 13.16 -3.40 -11.81
N ASN A 221 12.09 -2.66 -11.49
CA ASN A 221 11.62 -1.52 -12.27
C ASN A 221 10.73 -0.58 -11.45
N HIS A 222 10.42 0.61 -11.98
CA HIS A 222 9.65 1.64 -11.26
C HIS A 222 8.27 1.18 -10.78
N ASN A 223 7.59 0.28 -11.51
CA ASN A 223 6.23 -0.14 -11.14
C ASN A 223 6.23 -0.97 -9.85
N GLU A 224 7.35 -1.62 -9.52
CA GLU A 224 7.50 -2.42 -8.31
C GLU A 224 7.71 -1.57 -7.05
N ILE A 225 8.02 -0.28 -7.18
CA ILE A 225 8.06 0.63 -6.02
C ILE A 225 6.73 0.59 -5.26
N ALA A 226 5.59 0.53 -5.96
CA ALA A 226 4.28 0.45 -5.32
C ALA A 226 4.05 -0.86 -4.54
N VAL A 227 4.82 -1.91 -4.84
CA VAL A 227 4.78 -3.21 -4.15
C VAL A 227 5.65 -3.20 -2.89
N HIS A 228 6.84 -2.59 -2.96
CA HIS A 228 7.82 -2.60 -1.86
C HIS A 228 7.64 -1.44 -0.87
N PHE A 229 7.19 -0.27 -1.34
CA PHE A 229 7.03 0.92 -0.50
C PHE A 229 6.06 0.74 0.69
N PRO A 230 4.93 0.00 0.60
CA PRO A 230 4.07 -0.23 1.75
C PRO A 230 4.78 -0.82 2.97
N MET A 231 5.69 -1.78 2.75
CA MET A 231 6.47 -2.39 3.83
C MET A 231 7.49 -1.40 4.40
N TYR A 232 8.21 -0.70 3.51
CA TYR A 232 9.16 0.34 3.89
C TYR A 232 8.51 1.46 4.72
N LEU A 233 7.32 1.91 4.30
CA LEU A 233 6.52 2.89 5.03
C LEU A 233 6.20 2.39 6.43
N MET A 234 5.63 1.19 6.55
CA MET A 234 5.25 0.62 7.84
C MET A 234 6.45 0.44 8.79
N LYS A 235 7.60 -0.03 8.30
CA LYS A 235 8.83 -0.15 9.11
C LYS A 235 9.29 1.22 9.66
N ASN A 236 9.28 2.25 8.83
CA ASN A 236 9.66 3.59 9.26
C ASN A 236 8.65 4.21 10.22
N MET A 237 7.34 3.98 10.02
CA MET A 237 6.31 4.39 10.98
C MET A 237 6.52 3.73 12.35
N SER A 238 6.83 2.43 12.37
CA SER A 238 7.17 1.67 13.59
C SER A 238 8.35 2.30 14.34
N ASN A 239 9.41 2.66 13.61
CA ASN A 239 10.58 3.28 14.19
C ASN A 239 10.28 4.70 14.72
N ILE A 240 9.61 5.54 13.93
CA ILE A 240 9.34 6.94 14.28
C ILE A 240 8.44 7.08 15.50
N MET A 241 7.40 6.26 15.59
CA MET A 241 6.39 6.38 16.64
C MET A 241 6.74 5.61 17.90
N TYR A 242 7.48 4.50 17.76
CA TYR A 242 7.66 3.55 18.85
C TYR A 242 9.12 3.19 19.15
N GLY A 243 10.08 3.63 18.33
CA GLY A 243 11.49 3.28 18.49
C GLY A 243 11.79 1.80 18.17
N VAL A 244 10.95 1.14 17.37
CA VAL A 244 11.17 -0.24 16.92
C VAL A 244 11.66 -0.24 15.49
N ASN A 245 12.96 -0.52 15.33
CA ASN A 245 13.63 -0.62 14.05
C ASN A 245 13.62 -2.06 13.55
N ILE A 246 12.83 -2.33 12.50
CA ILE A 246 12.69 -3.65 11.88
C ILE A 246 13.62 -3.74 10.68
N SER A 247 14.83 -4.29 10.88
CA SER A 247 15.82 -4.44 9.82
C SER A 247 15.43 -5.52 8.82
N LYS A 248 14.85 -6.63 9.29
CA LYS A 248 14.41 -7.75 8.44
C LYS A 248 12.98 -8.16 8.77
N LEU A 249 12.16 -8.34 7.74
CA LEU A 249 10.80 -8.86 7.86
C LEU A 249 10.44 -9.62 6.58
N GLU A 250 10.55 -10.94 6.63
CA GLU A 250 10.27 -11.81 5.49
C GLU A 250 9.25 -12.87 5.88
N PHE A 251 8.25 -13.03 5.02
CA PHE A 251 7.26 -14.10 5.12
C PHE A 251 7.34 -14.94 3.86
N LYS A 252 7.71 -16.20 4.00
CA LYS A 252 7.75 -17.14 2.88
C LYS A 252 6.78 -18.28 3.15
N LYS A 253 5.75 -18.40 2.30
CA LYS A 253 4.87 -19.57 2.27
C LYS A 253 5.67 -20.73 1.65
N GLU A 254 5.99 -21.74 2.44
CA GLU A 254 6.75 -22.92 1.99
C GLU A 254 5.83 -24.00 1.42
N THR A 255 4.64 -24.17 2.02
CA THR A 255 3.58 -25.06 1.55
C THR A 255 2.23 -24.36 1.70
N ALA A 256 1.13 -25.00 1.27
CA ALA A 256 -0.22 -24.49 1.50
C ALA A 256 -0.53 -24.24 3.00
N THR A 257 0.21 -24.91 3.89
CA THR A 257 -0.07 -24.96 5.34
C THR A 257 1.06 -24.43 6.21
N ARG A 258 2.22 -24.12 5.64
CA ARG A 258 3.43 -23.77 6.38
C ARG A 258 4.08 -22.49 5.87
N TRP A 259 4.44 -21.62 6.80
CA TRP A 259 5.17 -20.38 6.58
C TRP A 259 6.48 -20.40 7.34
N LYS A 260 7.52 -19.85 6.71
CA LYS A 260 8.77 -19.46 7.34
C LYS A 260 8.77 -17.95 7.52
N LEU A 261 9.05 -17.51 8.73
CA LEU A 261 9.13 -16.11 9.12
C LEU A 261 10.54 -15.79 9.58
N ASN A 262 11.11 -14.72 9.04
CA ASN A 262 12.37 -14.17 9.52
C ASN A 262 12.14 -12.72 9.95
N VAL A 263 12.45 -12.41 11.22
CA VAL A 263 12.25 -11.07 11.78
C VAL A 263 13.47 -10.66 12.60
N ASP A 264 14.12 -9.59 12.17
CA ASP A 264 15.19 -8.95 12.92
C ASP A 264 14.74 -7.53 13.28
N TYR A 265 14.82 -7.19 14.57
CA TYR A 265 14.43 -5.89 15.08
C TYR A 265 15.31 -5.45 16.26
N VAL A 266 15.41 -4.14 16.44
CA VAL A 266 16.07 -3.47 17.56
C VAL A 266 15.08 -2.45 18.16
N VAL A 267 15.12 -2.29 19.48
CA VAL A 267 14.25 -1.39 20.24
C VAL A 267 15.13 -0.36 20.95
N ASP A 268 14.81 0.92 20.81
CA ASP A 268 15.63 2.01 21.37
C ASP A 268 15.53 2.09 22.92
N ASP A 269 14.43 1.61 23.51
CA ASP A 269 14.12 1.67 24.94
C ASP A 269 14.02 0.26 25.57
N ASN A 270 14.03 0.18 26.92
CA ASN A 270 13.74 -1.06 27.68
C ASN A 270 12.23 -1.43 27.70
N LYS A 271 11.51 -1.21 26.59
CA LYS A 271 10.09 -1.54 26.47
C LYS A 271 9.91 -3.05 26.23
N GLU A 272 8.81 -3.60 26.73
CA GLU A 272 8.48 -5.00 26.45
C GLU A 272 7.90 -5.09 25.04
N VAL A 273 8.64 -5.74 24.14
CA VAL A 273 8.22 -5.95 22.75
C VAL A 273 7.89 -7.42 22.53
N LEU A 274 6.65 -7.68 22.14
CA LEU A 274 6.18 -9.01 21.77
C LEU A 274 5.95 -9.06 20.27
N VAL A 275 6.64 -9.96 19.60
CA VAL A 275 6.44 -10.24 18.18
C VAL A 275 5.72 -11.58 18.07
N LYS A 276 4.59 -11.61 17.38
CA LYS A 276 3.75 -12.82 17.30
C LYS A 276 2.99 -12.94 15.97
N ILE A 277 2.63 -14.16 15.64
CA ILE A 277 1.61 -14.45 14.62
C ILE A 277 0.28 -14.56 15.34
N VAL A 278 -0.72 -13.86 14.82
CA VAL A 278 -2.08 -13.90 15.35
C VAL A 278 -2.99 -14.51 14.31
N VAL A 279 -3.71 -15.57 14.69
CA VAL A 279 -4.67 -16.27 13.83
C VAL A 279 -6.07 -15.94 14.32
N LYS A 280 -6.92 -15.46 13.41
CA LYS A 280 -8.29 -15.06 13.74
C LYS A 280 -9.33 -15.73 12.85
N LYS A 281 -10.52 -15.96 13.40
CA LYS A 281 -11.75 -16.32 12.68
C LYS A 281 -12.82 -15.28 13.02
N LYS A 282 -13.46 -14.62 12.05
CA LYS A 282 -14.42 -13.53 12.32
C LYS A 282 -13.95 -12.44 13.31
N ASN A 283 -12.66 -12.11 13.31
CA ASN A 283 -11.97 -11.26 14.30
C ASN A 283 -11.82 -11.85 15.71
N GLU A 284 -12.35 -13.04 16.00
CA GLU A 284 -12.10 -13.77 17.23
C GLU A 284 -10.71 -14.41 17.18
N LEU A 285 -9.99 -14.32 18.28
CA LEU A 285 -8.65 -14.88 18.41
C LEU A 285 -8.73 -16.41 18.48
N ILE A 286 -8.02 -17.09 17.59
CA ILE A 286 -7.87 -18.56 17.60
C ILE A 286 -6.56 -18.97 18.26
N SER A 287 -5.46 -18.29 17.91
CA SER A 287 -4.13 -18.63 18.42
C SER A 287 -3.16 -17.47 18.28
N GLU A 288 -2.18 -17.42 19.19
CA GLU A 288 -1.02 -16.54 19.14
C GLU A 288 0.26 -17.37 19.19
N ILE A 289 1.17 -17.13 18.26
CA ILE A 289 2.43 -17.85 18.16
C ILE A 289 3.56 -16.84 18.31
N PRO A 290 4.36 -16.87 19.38
CA PRO A 290 5.53 -16.01 19.53
C PRO A 290 6.51 -16.21 18.38
N VAL A 291 7.02 -15.12 17.84
CA VAL A 291 8.01 -15.09 16.75
C VAL A 291 9.36 -14.68 17.32
N LYS A 292 10.34 -15.56 17.12
CA LYS A 292 11.77 -15.27 17.30
C LYS A 292 12.40 -14.97 15.94
N ALA A 293 13.73 -14.73 15.92
CA ALA A 293 14.48 -14.38 14.71
C ALA A 293 14.13 -15.22 13.47
N GLU A 294 14.08 -16.54 13.61
CA GLU A 294 13.54 -17.46 12.60
C GLU A 294 12.44 -18.33 13.24
N THR A 295 11.25 -18.33 12.66
CA THR A 295 10.08 -19.07 13.19
C THR A 295 9.34 -19.78 12.05
N TYR A 296 8.97 -21.03 12.29
CA TYR A 296 8.10 -21.78 11.39
C TYR A 296 6.70 -21.87 11.98
N PHE A 297 5.71 -21.47 11.19
CA PHE A 297 4.31 -21.60 11.54
C PHE A 297 3.64 -22.58 10.60
N ASP A 298 3.01 -23.62 11.15
CA ASP A 298 2.20 -24.57 10.40
C ASP A 298 0.78 -24.56 10.98
N VAL A 299 -0.19 -24.23 10.14
CA VAL A 299 -1.60 -24.11 10.54
C VAL A 299 -2.20 -25.47 10.93
N LYS A 300 -1.62 -26.60 10.47
CA LYS A 300 -2.04 -27.95 10.87
C LYS A 300 -1.87 -28.19 12.37
N ASN A 301 -0.95 -27.47 13.02
CA ASN A 301 -0.73 -27.58 14.47
C ASN A 301 -1.90 -27.07 15.31
N LEU A 302 -2.81 -26.29 14.71
CA LEU A 302 -3.99 -25.76 15.39
C LEU A 302 -5.12 -26.79 15.56
N LYS A 303 -5.04 -27.98 14.94
CA LYS A 303 -6.01 -29.09 15.06
C LYS A 303 -7.48 -28.64 14.90
N LEU A 304 -7.74 -27.84 13.87
CA LEU A 304 -9.04 -27.21 13.64
C LEU A 304 -10.06 -28.19 13.07
N ILE A 305 -11.31 -28.08 13.52
CA ILE A 305 -12.43 -28.95 13.11
C ILE A 305 -13.51 -28.08 12.43
N GLY A 306 -14.15 -28.63 11.40
CA GLY A 306 -15.19 -27.95 10.62
C GLY A 306 -14.62 -27.03 9.53
N SER A 307 -15.52 -26.25 8.92
CA SER A 307 -15.16 -25.32 7.85
C SER A 307 -15.09 -23.88 8.37
N MET A 308 -14.00 -23.17 8.06
CA MET A 308 -13.76 -21.81 8.53
C MET A 308 -12.86 -21.03 7.58
N VAL A 309 -12.94 -19.70 7.68
CA VAL A 309 -11.97 -18.79 7.06
C VAL A 309 -11.05 -18.27 8.16
N LEU A 310 -9.74 -18.36 7.95
CA LEU A 310 -8.74 -17.83 8.87
C LEU A 310 -8.02 -16.64 8.28
N ASP A 311 -7.90 -15.58 9.06
CA ASP A 311 -7.00 -14.47 8.79
C ASP A 311 -5.74 -14.63 9.64
N ILE A 312 -4.58 -14.61 9.00
CA ILE A 312 -3.28 -14.68 9.65
C ILE A 312 -2.63 -13.31 9.60
N PHE A 313 -2.19 -12.83 10.75
CA PHE A 313 -1.52 -11.55 10.92
C PHE A 313 -0.15 -11.71 11.56
N PHE A 314 0.77 -10.86 11.15
CA PHE A 314 1.99 -10.58 11.89
C PHE A 314 1.75 -9.37 12.78
N VAL A 315 2.00 -9.52 14.08
CA VAL A 315 1.73 -8.47 15.07
C VAL A 315 2.98 -8.18 15.88
N ILE A 316 3.26 -6.88 16.06
CA ILE A 316 4.20 -6.38 17.06
C ILE A 316 3.39 -5.63 18.09
N GLU A 317 3.55 -6.02 19.35
CA GLU A 317 2.98 -5.34 20.51
C GLU A 317 4.08 -4.70 21.32
N ILE A 318 3.78 -3.53 21.87
CA ILE A 318 4.60 -2.83 22.86
C ILE A 318 3.73 -2.54 24.06
N ASP A 319 4.18 -2.94 25.24
CA ASP A 319 3.50 -2.67 26.51
C ASP A 319 2.00 -3.06 26.48
N GLY A 320 1.69 -4.18 25.80
CA GLY A 320 0.33 -4.72 25.63
C GLY A 320 -0.53 -4.07 24.53
N GLN A 321 -0.01 -3.08 23.80
CA GLN A 321 -0.68 -2.45 22.67
C GLN A 321 -0.12 -2.97 21.34
N ALA A 322 -0.99 -3.45 20.44
CA ALA A 322 -0.61 -3.77 19.07
C ALA A 322 -0.28 -2.49 18.28
N ILE A 323 1.01 -2.31 17.97
CA ILE A 323 1.52 -1.15 17.23
C ILE A 323 1.73 -1.44 15.74
N PHE A 324 1.84 -2.72 15.40
CA PHE A 324 2.04 -3.21 14.05
C PHE A 324 1.10 -4.40 13.86
N ASN A 325 0.26 -4.38 12.84
CA ASN A 325 -0.68 -5.47 12.57
C ASN A 325 -0.85 -5.65 11.06
N LEU A 326 0.00 -6.51 10.50
CA LEU A 326 0.14 -6.74 9.07
C LEU A 326 -0.56 -8.04 8.66
N PRO A 327 -1.56 -8.01 7.76
CA PRO A 327 -2.15 -9.23 7.21
C PRO A 327 -1.10 -10.01 6.41
N MET A 328 -0.94 -11.30 6.72
CA MET A 328 -0.02 -12.22 6.06
C MET A 328 -0.73 -13.10 5.02
N ASP A 329 -1.82 -13.74 5.40
CA ASP A 329 -2.54 -14.68 4.54
C ASP A 329 -4.01 -14.81 4.96
N ASN A 330 -4.86 -15.29 4.06
CA ASN A 330 -6.26 -15.61 4.31
C ASN A 330 -6.53 -17.01 3.76
N LEU A 331 -6.98 -17.93 4.62
CA LEU A 331 -7.07 -19.35 4.30
C LEU A 331 -8.50 -19.86 4.44
N PHE A 332 -8.88 -20.78 3.56
CA PHE A 332 -10.03 -21.64 3.79
C PHE A 332 -9.57 -22.99 4.33
N ILE A 333 -10.19 -23.44 5.42
CA ILE A 333 -9.95 -24.75 6.02
C ILE A 333 -11.26 -25.51 6.12
N SER A 334 -11.23 -26.81 5.89
CA SER A 334 -12.34 -27.74 6.08
C SER A 334 -11.82 -29.03 6.72
N ASN A 335 -12.30 -29.35 7.92
CA ASN A 335 -11.94 -30.57 8.68
C ASN A 335 -10.41 -30.77 8.82
N GLY A 336 -9.67 -29.69 9.05
CA GLY A 336 -8.21 -29.73 9.19
C GLY A 336 -7.44 -29.77 7.87
N THR A 337 -8.13 -29.92 6.74
CA THR A 337 -7.55 -29.78 5.40
C THR A 337 -7.58 -28.31 4.99
N VAL A 338 -6.44 -27.77 4.58
CA VAL A 338 -6.33 -26.41 4.02
C VAL A 338 -6.58 -26.46 2.53
N LEU A 339 -7.24 -25.46 1.97
CA LEU A 339 -7.36 -25.32 0.53
C LEU A 339 -5.97 -25.10 -0.11
N GLU A 340 -5.43 -26.13 -0.73
CA GLU A 340 -4.10 -26.07 -1.37
C GLU A 340 -4.15 -25.52 -2.80
N GLY A 341 -5.34 -25.49 -3.41
CA GLY A 341 -5.55 -24.97 -4.74
C GLY A 341 -6.78 -25.55 -5.43
N VAL A 342 -6.80 -25.41 -6.75
CA VAL A 342 -7.92 -25.81 -7.60
C VAL A 342 -7.40 -26.56 -8.82
N GLU A 343 -8.14 -27.55 -9.27
CA GLU A 343 -7.96 -28.12 -10.61
C GLU A 343 -8.70 -27.23 -11.59
N PHE A 344 -8.01 -26.77 -12.63
CA PHE A 344 -8.61 -25.95 -13.68
C PHE A 344 -7.98 -26.34 -15.02
N SER A 345 -8.82 -26.86 -15.91
CA SER A 345 -8.40 -27.27 -17.26
C SER A 345 -9.50 -27.05 -18.27
N ILE A 346 -9.12 -27.01 -19.56
CA ILE A 346 -10.04 -26.95 -20.68
C ILE A 346 -9.81 -28.19 -21.54
N LYS A 347 -10.88 -28.96 -21.79
CA LYS A 347 -10.88 -30.16 -22.63
C LYS A 347 -12.22 -30.25 -23.36
N GLU A 348 -12.21 -30.63 -24.64
CA GLU A 348 -13.43 -30.87 -25.42
C GLU A 348 -14.45 -29.72 -25.29
N ASP A 349 -13.97 -28.48 -25.51
CA ASP A 349 -14.78 -27.26 -25.45
C ASP A 349 -15.49 -27.04 -24.11
N LYS A 350 -14.94 -27.59 -23.01
CA LYS A 350 -15.47 -27.42 -21.65
C LYS A 350 -14.36 -27.05 -20.69
N ILE A 351 -14.68 -26.14 -19.77
CA ILE A 351 -13.93 -25.94 -18.53
C ILE A 351 -14.28 -27.08 -17.58
N TYR A 352 -13.26 -27.73 -17.04
CA TYR A 352 -13.35 -28.60 -15.88
C TYR A 352 -12.66 -27.89 -14.72
N PHE A 353 -13.41 -27.68 -13.63
CA PHE A 353 -12.92 -26.99 -12.46
C PHE A 353 -13.34 -27.73 -11.18
N LYS A 354 -12.40 -27.88 -10.24
CA LYS A 354 -12.65 -28.52 -8.94
C LYS A 354 -11.85 -27.84 -7.84
N ILE A 355 -12.50 -27.62 -6.70
CA ILE A 355 -11.85 -27.12 -5.49
C ILE A 355 -11.32 -28.31 -4.68
N ASN A 356 -10.01 -28.33 -4.42
CA ASN A 356 -9.35 -29.44 -3.73
C ASN A 356 -9.43 -29.25 -2.21
N ILE A 357 -10.61 -29.54 -1.66
CA ILE A 357 -10.88 -29.44 -0.23
C ILE A 357 -11.81 -30.55 0.24
N GLU A 358 -11.72 -30.94 1.51
CA GLU A 358 -12.63 -31.92 2.09
C GLU A 358 -14.07 -31.39 2.15
N ASP A 359 -15.02 -32.23 1.75
CA ASP A 359 -16.44 -31.87 1.73
C ASP A 359 -16.96 -31.63 3.15
N SER A 360 -17.79 -30.59 3.27
CA SER A 360 -18.51 -30.26 4.50
C SER A 360 -19.95 -29.96 4.13
N PRO A 361 -20.95 -30.59 4.77
CA PRO A 361 -22.37 -30.43 4.41
C PRO A 361 -22.88 -28.98 4.44
N SER A 362 -22.20 -28.14 5.22
CA SER A 362 -22.59 -26.74 5.44
C SER A 362 -21.89 -25.75 4.51
N THR A 363 -20.94 -26.21 3.69
CA THR A 363 -20.14 -25.37 2.81
C THR A 363 -20.77 -25.25 1.42
N GLN A 364 -20.82 -24.03 0.90
CA GLN A 364 -21.40 -23.73 -0.40
C GLN A 364 -20.41 -23.02 -1.31
N TYR A 365 -20.57 -23.19 -2.61
CA TYR A 365 -19.63 -22.74 -3.63
C TYR A 365 -20.32 -21.92 -4.71
N ALA A 366 -19.69 -20.85 -5.18
CA ALA A 366 -20.17 -20.06 -6.30
C ALA A 366 -19.02 -19.81 -7.30
N TYR A 367 -19.36 -19.64 -8.58
CA TYR A 367 -18.38 -19.53 -9.66
C TYR A 367 -18.74 -18.42 -10.63
N TYR A 368 -17.81 -17.49 -10.83
CA TYR A 368 -17.93 -16.45 -11.86
C TYR A 368 -16.97 -16.78 -12.99
N ILE A 369 -17.54 -17.02 -14.17
CA ILE A 369 -16.78 -17.35 -15.38
C ILE A 369 -16.35 -16.04 -16.02
N ARG A 370 -15.05 -15.89 -16.27
CA ARG A 370 -14.47 -14.70 -16.89
C ARG A 370 -13.88 -15.06 -18.24
N LYS A 371 -14.18 -14.25 -19.26
CA LYS A 371 -13.58 -14.28 -20.60
C LYS A 371 -12.95 -12.93 -20.87
N ASN A 372 -11.67 -12.90 -21.24
CA ASN A 372 -10.92 -11.67 -21.53
C ASN A 372 -11.06 -10.63 -20.39
N ASN A 373 -10.99 -11.09 -19.14
CA ASN A 373 -11.14 -10.30 -17.93
C ASN A 373 -12.54 -9.69 -17.68
N VAL A 374 -13.57 -10.11 -18.43
CA VAL A 374 -14.97 -9.73 -18.23
C VAL A 374 -15.75 -10.93 -17.69
N VAL A 375 -16.61 -10.72 -16.69
CA VAL A 375 -17.51 -11.78 -16.19
C VAL A 375 -18.58 -12.04 -17.25
N ILE A 376 -18.65 -13.27 -17.74
CA ILE A 376 -19.64 -13.70 -18.74
C ILE A 376 -20.77 -14.53 -18.14
N ASP A 377 -20.54 -15.17 -17.00
CA ASP A 377 -21.58 -15.93 -16.29
C ASP A 377 -21.31 -15.98 -14.78
N LYS A 378 -22.36 -16.20 -14.00
CA LYS A 378 -22.34 -16.31 -12.55
C LYS A 378 -23.22 -17.48 -12.09
N LEU A 379 -22.57 -18.54 -11.63
CA LEU A 379 -23.21 -19.62 -10.90
C LEU A 379 -23.21 -19.25 -9.41
N MET A 380 -24.41 -19.07 -8.85
CA MET A 380 -24.58 -18.69 -7.45
C MET A 380 -24.33 -19.89 -6.51
N TYR A 381 -24.37 -19.63 -5.20
CA TYR A 381 -24.02 -20.62 -4.17
C TYR A 381 -24.80 -21.93 -4.30
N GLN A 382 -24.05 -23.02 -4.43
CA GLN A 382 -24.52 -24.40 -4.57
C GLN A 382 -23.66 -25.35 -3.72
N ASN A 383 -24.08 -26.61 -3.58
CA ASN A 383 -23.37 -27.59 -2.74
C ASN A 383 -22.29 -28.39 -3.51
N SER A 384 -22.10 -28.12 -4.79
CA SER A 384 -21.05 -28.76 -5.60
C SER A 384 -19.79 -27.91 -5.61
N ARG A 385 -18.65 -28.52 -5.24
CA ARG A 385 -17.30 -27.98 -5.38
C ARG A 385 -16.70 -28.14 -6.79
N GLU A 386 -17.43 -28.83 -7.66
CA GLU A 386 -17.07 -29.09 -9.05
C GLU A 386 -17.92 -28.26 -10.00
N LEU A 387 -17.30 -27.83 -11.09
CA LEU A 387 -17.90 -27.07 -12.17
C LEU A 387 -17.46 -27.66 -13.51
N ILE A 388 -18.45 -27.94 -14.35
CA ILE A 388 -18.25 -28.19 -15.78
C ILE A 388 -18.98 -27.09 -16.53
N TYR A 389 -18.26 -26.33 -17.35
CA TYR A 389 -18.84 -25.18 -18.05
C TYR A 389 -18.51 -25.22 -19.56
N PRO A 390 -19.51 -25.22 -20.45
CA PRO A 390 -19.28 -25.28 -21.89
C PRO A 390 -18.74 -23.94 -22.41
N LEU A 391 -17.71 -24.03 -23.25
CA LEU A 391 -17.12 -22.91 -23.97
C LEU A 391 -17.85 -22.72 -25.30
N LYS A 392 -18.07 -21.47 -25.67
CA LYS A 392 -18.76 -21.10 -26.93
C LYS A 392 -17.85 -20.40 -27.92
N ASP A 393 -16.85 -19.70 -27.42
CA ASP A 393 -15.95 -18.90 -28.24
C ASP A 393 -14.51 -18.99 -27.75
N ILE A 394 -13.59 -18.72 -28.67
CA ILE A 394 -12.17 -18.50 -28.40
C ILE A 394 -11.98 -17.34 -27.40
N GLY A 395 -11.00 -17.49 -26.51
CA GLY A 395 -10.64 -16.44 -25.58
C GLY A 395 -9.77 -16.88 -24.41
N LYS A 396 -9.48 -15.92 -23.53
CA LYS A 396 -8.75 -16.16 -22.28
C LYS A 396 -9.75 -16.35 -21.14
N TYR A 397 -9.79 -17.54 -20.57
CA TYR A 397 -10.74 -17.93 -19.53
C TYR A 397 -10.10 -17.99 -18.14
N GLN A 398 -10.88 -17.61 -17.13
CA GLN A 398 -10.54 -17.69 -15.71
C GLN A 398 -11.81 -17.94 -14.90
N VAL A 399 -11.71 -18.73 -13.83
CA VAL A 399 -12.80 -18.91 -12.86
C VAL A 399 -12.46 -18.12 -11.60
N HIS A 400 -13.35 -17.21 -11.19
CA HIS A 400 -13.32 -16.59 -9.87
C HIS A 400 -14.31 -17.35 -9.00
N TYR A 401 -13.79 -18.08 -8.01
CA TYR A 401 -14.58 -18.98 -7.17
C TYR A 401 -14.75 -18.39 -5.77
N PHE A 402 -15.86 -18.75 -5.14
CA PHE A 402 -16.22 -18.31 -3.80
C PHE A 402 -16.62 -19.53 -2.98
N ILE A 403 -16.22 -19.56 -1.72
CA ILE A 403 -16.60 -20.57 -0.75
C ILE A 403 -17.30 -19.87 0.41
N ARG A 404 -18.45 -20.38 0.82
CA ARG A 404 -19.20 -19.88 1.97
C ARG A 404 -19.32 -20.97 3.02
N THR A 405 -18.91 -20.68 4.25
CA THR A 405 -19.06 -21.58 5.39
C THR A 405 -20.50 -21.58 5.90
N GLY A 406 -20.88 -22.59 6.69
CA GLY A 406 -22.22 -22.69 7.27
C GLY A 406 -22.61 -21.51 8.16
N ASP A 407 -21.62 -20.84 8.75
CA ASP A 407 -21.81 -19.64 9.58
C ASP A 407 -21.64 -18.32 8.79
N GLY A 408 -21.58 -18.39 7.46
CA GLY A 408 -21.69 -17.27 6.55
C GLY A 408 -20.39 -16.56 6.16
N GLU A 409 -19.22 -16.99 6.64
CA GLU A 409 -17.93 -16.46 6.17
C GLU A 409 -17.73 -16.76 4.70
N LYS A 410 -16.99 -15.89 4.02
CA LYS A 410 -16.73 -16.01 2.58
C LYS A 410 -15.24 -15.98 2.32
N PHE A 411 -14.77 -16.98 1.60
CA PHE A 411 -13.46 -17.01 0.96
C PHE A 411 -13.64 -16.84 -0.55
N SER A 412 -12.70 -16.20 -1.23
CA SER A 412 -12.74 -16.10 -2.70
C SER A 412 -11.35 -15.97 -3.28
N ASP A 413 -11.12 -16.63 -4.42
CA ASP A 413 -9.85 -16.58 -5.13
C ASP A 413 -10.06 -16.91 -6.62
N ARG A 414 -9.02 -16.79 -7.45
CA ARG A 414 -9.10 -16.92 -8.90
C ARG A 414 -8.10 -17.93 -9.43
N THR A 415 -8.52 -18.69 -10.44
CA THR A 415 -7.62 -19.57 -11.18
C THR A 415 -6.56 -18.76 -11.95
N LYS A 416 -5.52 -19.46 -12.43
CA LYS A 416 -4.72 -18.95 -13.55
C LYS A 416 -5.61 -18.74 -14.79
N VAL A 417 -5.13 -17.91 -15.72
CA VAL A 417 -5.80 -17.70 -17.01
C VAL A 417 -5.36 -18.80 -17.98
N ILE A 418 -6.31 -19.49 -18.61
CA ILE A 418 -6.04 -20.45 -19.69
C ILE A 418 -6.60 -19.89 -21.00
N ARG A 419 -5.82 -19.99 -22.07
CA ARG A 419 -6.26 -19.62 -23.41
C ARG A 419 -6.94 -20.82 -24.07
N TYR A 420 -8.09 -20.58 -24.68
CA TYR A 420 -8.83 -21.55 -25.48
C TYR A 420 -8.90 -21.02 -26.91
N ASP A 421 -8.36 -21.78 -27.85
CA ASP A 421 -8.16 -21.38 -29.26
C ASP A 421 -8.99 -22.22 -30.26
N ASN A 422 -9.89 -23.08 -29.74
CA ASN A 422 -10.66 -24.10 -30.48
C ASN A 422 -9.80 -25.28 -30.96
#